data_AF-A0A2T1N4W3-F1
#
_entry.id   AF-A0A2T1N4W3-F1
#
_cell.length_a   1.000
_cell.length_b   1.000
_cell.length_c   1.000
_cell.angle_alpha   90.00
_cell.angle_beta   90.00
_cell.angle_gamma   90.00
#
_symmetry.space_group_name_H-M   'P 1'
#
loop_
_entity.id
_entity.type
_entity.pdbx_description
1 polymer ?
#
loop_
_entity_poly.entity_id
_entity_poly.type
_entity_poly.pdbx_seq_one_letter_code
_entity_poly.pdbx_strand_id
1 'polypeptide(L)'
;MAKKFQCNNSKNRTNYFCSFKMKSFLLYILFISLSIGQLISQERLQGGTLPALTISKELKKDWQLTSKIENRLFFYDNSGLEKKTGLDYIHTDAAFIGSKKVGLSNQLSAGFQFRFGTVIEKRSIQQFNMVIDYYSFQLAHRFAADQTFAPNTPDSYRFRYRFTYNKPLSGNVINPKEFYIKIGFESLFILEEDTQDLEFRATPTIGYNFKSSNKIELGLDYRTDGILIQPSRQRYFVVLNYYVKI
;
A
#
# COMPACT_ATOMS: atom_id res chain seq x y z
N MET A 1 -63.59 26.18 30.40
CA MET A 1 -63.83 27.51 29.81
C MET A 1 -62.82 27.72 28.69
N ALA A 2 -63.28 27.63 27.45
CA ALA A 2 -62.44 27.69 26.26
C ALA A 2 -62.02 29.14 25.95
N LYS A 3 -60.77 29.33 25.54
CA LYS A 3 -60.38 30.45 24.68
C LYS A 3 -59.56 29.91 23.51
N LYS A 4 -60.13 30.07 22.33
CA LYS A 4 -59.60 29.75 21.01
C LYS A 4 -59.32 31.09 20.31
N PHE A 5 -58.44 31.04 19.30
CA PHE A 5 -58.12 32.07 18.28
C PHE A 5 -57.06 33.12 18.67
N GLN A 6 -56.14 33.53 17.81
CA GLN A 6 -55.49 33.04 16.57
C GLN A 6 -54.44 34.12 16.28
N CYS A 7 -53.25 33.80 15.76
CA CYS A 7 -52.48 34.81 15.02
C CYS A 7 -51.60 34.17 13.93
N ASN A 8 -52.08 34.35 12.71
CA ASN A 8 -51.40 34.62 11.44
C ASN A 8 -50.10 33.91 11.03
N ASN A 9 -50.25 33.24 9.88
CA ASN A 9 -49.28 32.97 8.82
C ASN A 9 -48.24 34.09 8.61
N SER A 10 -46.97 33.68 8.56
CA SER A 10 -45.90 34.38 7.83
C SER A 10 -44.92 33.33 7.30
N LYS A 11 -45.10 32.97 6.02
CA LYS A 11 -44.14 32.23 5.22
C LYS A 11 -42.89 33.09 5.01
N ASN A 12 -41.71 32.45 4.88
CA ASN A 12 -40.42 32.98 4.39
C ASN A 12 -39.32 33.31 5.41
N ARG A 13 -38.83 32.33 6.18
CA ARG A 13 -37.51 32.46 6.87
C ARG A 13 -36.60 31.22 6.84
N THR A 14 -36.85 30.22 6.00
CA THR A 14 -36.09 28.95 6.06
C THR A 14 -34.97 28.81 5.02
N ASN A 15 -34.90 29.66 3.99
CA ASN A 15 -33.90 29.50 2.91
C ASN A 15 -32.56 30.23 3.15
N TYR A 16 -32.53 31.26 3.99
CA TYR A 16 -31.30 32.03 4.22
C TYR A 16 -30.34 31.34 5.21
N PHE A 17 -30.85 30.61 6.20
CA PHE A 17 -30.03 29.95 7.22
C PHE A 17 -29.28 28.72 6.68
N CYS A 18 -29.87 27.99 5.73
CA CYS A 18 -29.23 26.84 5.09
C CYS A 18 -28.14 27.25 4.08
N SER A 19 -28.42 28.30 3.29
CA SER A 19 -27.45 28.90 2.34
C SER A 19 -26.21 29.46 3.04
N PHE A 20 -26.38 30.10 4.20
CA PHE A 20 -25.26 30.68 4.96
C PHE A 20 -24.32 29.61 5.55
N LYS A 21 -24.85 28.50 6.07
CA LYS A 21 -24.06 27.36 6.55
C LYS A 21 -23.31 26.64 5.43
N MET A 22 -23.93 26.50 4.25
CA MET A 22 -23.31 25.83 3.09
C MET A 22 -22.20 26.66 2.45
N LYS A 23 -22.35 28.00 2.39
CA LYS A 23 -21.30 28.93 1.94
C LYS A 23 -20.11 28.98 2.90
N SER A 24 -20.37 28.96 4.21
CA SER A 24 -19.33 28.88 5.23
C SER A 24 -18.55 27.56 5.15
N PHE A 25 -19.24 26.43 4.95
CA PHE A 25 -18.61 25.12 4.74
C PHE A 25 -17.75 25.04 3.47
N LEU A 26 -18.23 25.61 2.36
CA LEU A 26 -17.45 25.72 1.12
C LEU A 26 -16.22 26.63 1.28
N LEU A 27 -16.33 27.69 2.09
CA LEU A 27 -15.20 28.55 2.46
C LEU A 27 -14.18 27.82 3.33
N TYR A 28 -14.62 26.97 4.27
CA TYR A 28 -13.72 26.10 5.05
C TYR A 28 -13.03 25.06 4.16
N ILE A 29 -13.75 24.42 3.22
CA ILE A 29 -13.15 23.51 2.24
C ILE A 29 -12.15 24.24 1.35
N LEU A 30 -12.48 25.45 0.89
CA LEU A 30 -11.61 26.27 0.07
C LEU A 30 -10.36 26.69 0.87
N PHE A 31 -10.50 27.12 2.12
CA PHE A 31 -9.40 27.50 3.00
C PHE A 31 -8.49 26.32 3.35
N ILE A 32 -9.06 25.13 3.60
CA ILE A 32 -8.32 23.87 3.75
C ILE A 32 -7.57 23.54 2.45
N SER A 33 -8.22 23.68 1.28
CA SER A 33 -7.59 23.41 -0.01
C SER A 33 -6.45 24.38 -0.35
N LEU A 34 -6.57 25.66 0.01
CA LEU A 34 -5.52 26.67 -0.16
C LEU A 34 -4.36 26.46 0.84
N SER A 35 -4.64 25.95 2.04
CA SER A 35 -3.61 25.62 3.05
C SER A 35 -2.77 24.41 2.64
N ILE A 36 -3.35 23.45 1.91
CA ILE A 36 -2.61 22.28 1.38
C ILE A 36 -1.63 22.71 0.27
N GLY A 37 -1.97 23.75 -0.51
CA GLY A 37 -1.13 24.25 -1.61
C GLY A 37 0.18 24.92 -1.19
N GLN A 38 0.34 25.30 0.09
CA GLN A 38 1.55 25.96 0.60
C GLN A 38 2.57 25.00 1.23
N LEU A 39 2.27 23.70 1.29
CA LEU A 39 3.17 22.66 1.81
C LEU A 39 4.01 21.97 0.72
N ILE A 40 3.73 22.26 -0.55
CA ILE A 40 4.44 21.67 -1.70
C ILE A 40 5.64 22.54 -2.05
N SER A 41 6.65 22.56 -1.19
CA SER A 41 7.92 23.26 -1.46
C SER A 41 9.09 22.35 -1.09
N GLN A 42 9.94 22.07 -2.08
CA GLN A 42 11.08 21.12 -2.07
C GLN A 42 10.72 19.63 -2.00
N GLU A 43 9.61 19.20 -2.60
CA GLU A 43 9.29 17.76 -2.65
C GLU A 43 10.27 16.98 -3.54
N ARG A 44 11.04 16.08 -2.90
CA ARG A 44 11.85 15.05 -3.56
C ARG A 44 10.90 13.98 -4.08
N LEU A 45 10.65 14.01 -5.37
CA LEU A 45 9.69 13.20 -6.10
C LEU A 45 10.40 12.15 -6.97
N GLN A 46 9.96 10.91 -6.87
CA GLN A 46 10.35 9.83 -7.79
C GLN A 46 9.12 9.16 -8.39
N GLY A 47 9.22 8.82 -9.67
CA GLY A 47 8.20 8.14 -10.45
C GLY A 47 8.77 6.89 -11.10
N GLY A 48 8.10 5.75 -10.98
CA GLY A 48 8.63 4.47 -11.47
C GLY A 48 7.61 3.38 -11.74
N THR A 49 8.12 2.17 -11.99
CA THR A 49 7.31 0.96 -12.15
C THR A 49 7.80 -0.17 -11.27
N LEU A 50 6.88 -1.06 -10.89
CA LEU A 50 7.12 -2.24 -10.06
C LEU A 50 6.48 -3.49 -10.68
N PRO A 51 6.96 -3.97 -11.85
CA PRO A 51 6.51 -5.25 -12.37
C PRO A 51 7.05 -6.40 -11.52
N ALA A 52 6.17 -7.31 -11.12
CA ALA A 52 6.50 -8.45 -10.30
C ALA A 52 5.81 -9.74 -10.76
N LEU A 53 6.53 -10.85 -10.62
CA LEU A 53 6.03 -12.21 -10.82
C LEU A 53 6.14 -12.97 -9.49
N THR A 54 5.05 -13.56 -9.06
CA THR A 54 5.00 -14.42 -7.86
C THR A 54 4.54 -15.82 -8.24
N ILE A 55 5.33 -16.82 -7.88
CA ILE A 55 5.04 -18.23 -8.09
C ILE A 55 4.89 -18.90 -6.72
N SER A 56 3.77 -19.56 -6.49
CA SER A 56 3.50 -20.27 -5.23
C SER A 56 3.17 -21.74 -5.49
N LYS A 57 3.69 -22.63 -4.65
CA LYS A 57 3.42 -24.07 -4.69
C LYS A 57 2.95 -24.56 -3.34
N GLU A 58 1.81 -25.23 -3.29
CA GLU A 58 1.33 -25.91 -2.10
C GLU A 58 1.99 -27.29 -1.96
N LEU A 59 2.38 -27.63 -0.74
CA LEU A 59 3.02 -28.88 -0.37
C LEU A 59 2.16 -29.62 0.67
N LYS A 60 2.53 -30.88 0.95
CA LYS A 60 1.86 -31.68 1.98
C LYS A 60 1.97 -31.03 3.36
N LYS A 61 1.02 -31.35 4.24
CA LYS A 61 0.99 -30.88 5.65
C LYS A 61 0.95 -29.36 5.77
N ASP A 62 0.14 -28.72 4.92
CA ASP A 62 -0.15 -27.27 4.93
C ASP A 62 1.08 -26.36 4.77
N TRP A 63 2.11 -26.87 4.11
CA TRP A 63 3.27 -26.10 3.70
C TRP A 63 3.04 -25.43 2.34
N GLN A 64 3.64 -24.27 2.14
CA GLN A 64 3.64 -23.55 0.89
C GLN A 64 5.04 -22.96 0.65
N LEU A 65 5.51 -23.04 -0.59
CA LEU A 65 6.70 -22.32 -1.04
C LEU A 65 6.27 -21.19 -1.96
N THR A 66 6.83 -20.00 -1.78
CA THR A 66 6.58 -18.84 -2.63
C THR A 66 7.90 -18.24 -3.08
N SER A 67 8.06 -18.09 -4.39
CA SER A 67 9.16 -17.35 -5.01
C SER A 67 8.60 -16.09 -5.66
N LYS A 68 9.28 -14.96 -5.50
CA LYS A 68 8.89 -13.69 -6.09
C LYS A 68 10.09 -13.02 -6.74
N ILE A 69 9.90 -12.49 -7.94
CA ILE A 69 10.81 -11.55 -8.58
C ILE A 69 10.09 -10.22 -8.82
N GLU A 70 10.72 -9.10 -8.47
CA GLU A 70 10.19 -7.74 -8.64
C GLU A 70 11.29 -6.84 -9.19
N ASN A 71 10.99 -6.07 -10.23
CA ASN A 71 11.92 -5.07 -10.75
C ASN A 71 11.48 -3.68 -10.34
N ARG A 72 12.43 -2.81 -10.04
CA ARG A 72 12.18 -1.38 -9.84
C ARG A 72 12.89 -0.58 -10.92
N LEU A 73 12.09 0.19 -11.65
CA LEU A 73 12.58 1.14 -12.63
C LEU A 73 12.05 2.53 -12.28
N PHE A 74 12.85 3.57 -12.50
CA PHE A 74 12.39 4.95 -12.48
C PHE A 74 12.22 5.47 -13.90
N PHE A 75 11.19 6.28 -14.13
CA PHE A 75 11.07 7.10 -15.34
C PHE A 75 11.24 8.60 -15.03
N TYR A 76 11.20 8.95 -13.75
CA TYR A 76 11.32 10.31 -13.24
C TYR A 76 11.99 10.30 -11.87
N ASP A 77 13.00 11.16 -11.69
CA ASP A 77 13.61 11.39 -10.37
C ASP A 77 14.11 12.84 -10.29
N ASN A 78 13.59 13.61 -9.34
CA ASN A 78 14.11 14.96 -9.01
C ASN A 78 14.64 15.03 -7.56
N SER A 79 14.91 13.88 -6.96
CA SER A 79 15.35 13.79 -5.56
C SER A 79 16.85 14.06 -5.36
N GLY A 80 17.61 14.19 -6.46
CA GLY A 80 19.03 14.52 -6.48
C GLY A 80 19.32 15.94 -7.04
N LEU A 81 20.59 16.23 -7.30
CA LEU A 81 21.04 17.54 -7.82
C LEU A 81 20.54 17.83 -9.25
N GLU A 82 20.40 16.78 -10.05
CA GLU A 82 19.88 16.85 -11.41
C GLU A 82 18.59 16.07 -11.54
N LYS A 83 17.66 16.63 -12.32
CA LYS A 83 16.43 15.96 -12.71
C LYS A 83 16.75 14.90 -13.76
N LYS A 84 16.46 13.64 -13.44
CA LYS A 84 16.56 12.52 -14.38
C LYS A 84 15.20 12.21 -15.00
N THR A 85 15.19 12.09 -16.33
CA THR A 85 14.01 11.69 -17.10
C THR A 85 14.39 10.58 -18.07
N GLY A 86 13.59 9.52 -18.15
CA GLY A 86 13.91 8.32 -18.92
C GLY A 86 13.96 7.07 -18.03
N LEU A 87 13.97 5.89 -18.66
CA LEU A 87 13.94 4.62 -17.94
C LEU A 87 15.30 4.30 -17.33
N ASP A 88 15.38 4.40 -16.00
CA ASP A 88 16.54 4.05 -15.19
C ASP A 88 16.26 2.77 -14.39
N TYR A 89 17.19 1.82 -14.46
CA TYR A 89 17.10 0.58 -13.71
C TYR A 89 17.66 0.77 -12.30
N ILE A 90 16.88 0.43 -11.27
CA ILE A 90 17.28 0.67 -9.88
C ILE A 90 17.73 -0.63 -9.20
N HIS A 91 16.88 -1.65 -9.20
CA HIS A 91 17.24 -2.98 -8.70
C HIS A 91 16.20 -4.04 -9.09
N THR A 92 16.60 -5.30 -8.94
CA THR A 92 15.74 -6.48 -9.00
C THR A 92 15.77 -7.20 -7.66
N ASP A 93 14.61 -7.45 -7.09
CA ASP A 93 14.44 -8.22 -5.86
C ASP A 93 14.00 -9.66 -6.20
N ALA A 94 14.74 -10.65 -5.72
CA ALA A 94 14.38 -12.07 -5.81
C ALA A 94 14.20 -12.65 -4.40
N ALA A 95 13.00 -13.10 -4.06
CA ALA A 95 12.64 -13.61 -2.74
C ALA A 95 12.15 -15.06 -2.77
N PHE A 96 12.51 -15.83 -1.75
CA PHE A 96 12.12 -17.22 -1.53
C PHE A 96 11.61 -17.37 -0.10
N ILE A 97 10.34 -17.75 0.04
CA ILE A 97 9.66 -17.82 1.34
C ILE A 97 8.99 -19.19 1.48
N GLY A 98 9.28 -19.85 2.59
CA GLY A 98 8.55 -21.02 3.05
C GLY A 98 7.54 -20.63 4.10
N SER A 99 6.33 -21.18 4.00
CA SER A 99 5.23 -20.82 4.87
C SER A 99 4.48 -22.06 5.34
N LYS A 100 3.99 -22.04 6.58
CA LYS A 100 3.20 -23.10 7.19
C LYS A 100 1.91 -22.52 7.77
N LYS A 101 0.77 -23.11 7.44
CA LYS A 101 -0.49 -22.78 8.15
C LYS A 101 -0.41 -23.32 9.57
N VAL A 102 -0.74 -22.48 10.54
CA VAL A 102 -0.72 -22.83 11.97
C VAL A 102 -2.09 -22.68 12.64
N GLY A 103 -3.11 -22.35 11.83
CA GLY A 103 -4.51 -22.27 12.22
C GLY A 103 -5.37 -22.04 10.97
N LEU A 104 -6.67 -21.86 11.16
CA LEU A 104 -7.61 -21.65 10.05
C LEU A 104 -7.32 -20.37 9.25
N SER A 105 -6.91 -19.31 9.95
CA SER A 105 -6.66 -17.97 9.40
C SER A 105 -5.20 -17.54 9.45
N ASN A 106 -4.31 -18.36 10.02
CA ASN A 106 -2.97 -17.94 10.44
C ASN A 106 -1.87 -18.71 9.70
N GLN A 107 -0.84 -17.99 9.26
CA GLN A 107 0.31 -18.54 8.57
C GLN A 107 1.61 -17.93 9.09
N LEU A 108 2.55 -18.79 9.48
CA LEU A 108 3.93 -18.39 9.79
C LEU A 108 4.81 -18.61 8.57
N SER A 109 5.70 -17.66 8.29
CA SER A 109 6.57 -17.71 7.12
C SER A 109 7.98 -17.27 7.47
N ALA A 110 8.97 -17.87 6.81
CA ALA A 110 10.35 -17.45 6.88
C ALA A 110 11.03 -17.62 5.50
N GLY A 111 12.04 -16.82 5.23
CA GLY A 111 12.70 -16.86 3.92
C GLY A 111 13.84 -15.89 3.77
N PHE A 112 14.31 -15.78 2.53
CA PHE A 112 15.39 -14.89 2.14
C PHE A 112 15.03 -14.08 0.89
N GLN A 113 15.59 -12.89 0.78
CA GLN A 113 15.56 -12.08 -0.43
C GLN A 113 16.98 -11.62 -0.79
N PHE A 114 17.28 -11.68 -2.08
CA PHE A 114 18.44 -11.03 -2.68
C PHE A 114 17.97 -9.81 -3.47
N ARG A 115 18.64 -8.68 -3.26
CA ARG A 115 18.48 -7.49 -4.10
C ARG A 115 19.71 -7.34 -4.97
N PHE A 116 19.50 -7.27 -6.27
CA PHE A 116 20.52 -6.98 -7.27
C PHE A 116 20.35 -5.53 -7.69
N GLY A 117 21.20 -4.64 -7.18
CA GLY A 117 21.29 -3.24 -7.62
C GLY A 117 22.77 -2.87 -7.84
N THR A 118 23.17 -1.67 -7.43
CA THR A 118 24.58 -1.27 -7.40
C THR A 118 25.44 -2.21 -6.55
N VAL A 119 24.87 -2.70 -5.44
CA VAL A 119 25.44 -3.76 -4.60
C VAL A 119 24.41 -4.87 -4.41
N ILE A 120 24.88 -6.05 -4.02
CA ILE A 120 24.00 -7.16 -3.68
C ILE A 120 23.64 -7.05 -2.20
N GLU A 121 22.36 -6.80 -1.90
CA GLU A 121 21.83 -6.88 -0.53
C GLU A 121 21.26 -8.29 -0.28
N LYS A 122 21.45 -8.79 0.94
CA LYS A 122 20.86 -10.05 1.40
C LYS A 122 19.91 -9.74 2.54
N ARG A 123 18.74 -10.37 2.54
CA ARG A 123 17.73 -10.12 3.57
C ARG A 123 17.15 -11.40 4.11
N SER A 124 17.21 -11.60 5.43
CA SER A 124 16.44 -12.62 6.13
C SER A 124 15.06 -12.06 6.47
N ILE A 125 14.02 -12.87 6.36
CA ILE A 125 12.64 -12.44 6.51
C ILE A 125 11.89 -13.42 7.40
N GLN A 126 11.18 -12.92 8.42
CA GLN A 126 10.16 -13.65 9.16
C GLN A 126 8.82 -12.93 9.08
N GLN A 127 7.72 -13.67 8.93
CA GLN A 127 6.38 -13.09 8.79
C GLN A 127 5.33 -13.91 9.52
N PHE A 128 4.36 -13.20 10.08
CA PHE A 128 3.09 -13.74 10.54
C PHE A 128 1.96 -13.09 9.75
N ASN A 129 1.14 -13.92 9.10
CA ASN A 129 -0.03 -13.48 8.34
C ASN A 129 -1.30 -13.97 9.02
N MET A 130 -2.30 -13.09 9.09
CA MET A 130 -3.66 -13.40 9.53
C MET A 130 -4.63 -12.94 8.44
N VAL A 131 -5.46 -13.86 7.96
CA VAL A 131 -6.47 -13.60 6.92
C VAL A 131 -7.85 -13.88 7.48
N ILE A 132 -8.74 -12.89 7.39
CA ILE A 132 -10.10 -12.97 7.90
C ILE A 132 -11.04 -12.78 6.72
N ASP A 133 -11.80 -13.82 6.42
CA ASP A 133 -12.82 -13.81 5.38
C ASP A 133 -14.16 -13.35 5.96
N TYR A 134 -14.70 -12.25 5.43
CA TYR A 134 -16.07 -11.82 5.66
C TYR A 134 -16.93 -12.22 4.46
N TYR A 135 -18.25 -12.09 4.59
CA TYR A 135 -19.19 -12.53 3.56
C TYR A 135 -18.94 -11.90 2.17
N SER A 136 -18.47 -10.65 2.09
CA SER A 136 -18.31 -9.94 0.80
C SER A 136 -16.94 -9.28 0.62
N PHE A 137 -16.01 -9.51 1.53
CA PHE A 137 -14.65 -8.98 1.46
C PHE A 137 -13.71 -9.78 2.38
N GLN A 138 -12.41 -9.62 2.18
CA GLN A 138 -11.38 -10.22 3.01
C GLN A 138 -10.47 -9.14 3.57
N LEU A 139 -10.11 -9.28 4.85
CA LEU A 139 -9.07 -8.49 5.50
C LEU A 139 -7.84 -9.36 5.71
N ALA A 140 -6.66 -8.81 5.44
CA ALA A 140 -5.40 -9.48 5.74
C ALA A 140 -4.48 -8.55 6.52
N HIS A 141 -3.92 -9.08 7.60
CA HIS A 141 -2.90 -8.45 8.42
C HIS A 141 -1.60 -9.23 8.26
N ARG A 142 -0.49 -8.50 8.07
CA ARG A 142 0.85 -9.09 8.04
C ARG A 142 1.78 -8.30 8.91
N PHE A 143 2.43 -9.01 9.82
CA PHE A 143 3.54 -8.52 10.62
C PHE A 143 4.80 -9.19 10.08
N ALA A 144 5.82 -8.41 9.78
CA ALA A 144 7.09 -8.93 9.29
C ALA A 144 8.26 -8.24 9.98
N ALA A 145 9.28 -9.02 10.29
CA ALA A 145 10.59 -8.55 10.68
C ALA A 145 11.59 -9.01 9.61
N ASP A 146 12.49 -8.13 9.23
CA ASP A 146 13.55 -8.48 8.28
C ASP A 146 14.87 -7.81 8.63
N GLN A 147 15.97 -8.51 8.38
CA GLN A 147 17.34 -8.02 8.59
C GLN A 147 18.00 -7.93 7.23
N THR A 148 18.51 -6.76 6.87
CA THR A 148 19.19 -6.52 5.60
C THR A 148 20.68 -6.32 5.83
N PHE A 149 21.48 -7.06 5.08
CA PHE A 149 22.94 -7.03 5.09
C PHE A 149 23.41 -6.58 3.71
N ALA A 150 24.26 -5.56 3.65
CA ALA A 150 24.88 -5.12 2.41
C ALA A 150 26.35 -4.71 2.64
N PRO A 151 27.22 -4.83 1.62
CA PRO A 151 28.62 -4.49 1.78
C PRO A 151 28.83 -3.01 2.13
N ASN A 152 29.70 -2.74 3.10
CA ASN A 152 30.11 -1.39 3.49
C ASN A 152 28.98 -0.45 3.94
N THR A 153 27.87 -1.01 4.43
CA THR A 153 26.76 -0.26 5.03
C THR A 153 26.34 -0.91 6.34
N PRO A 154 25.86 -0.14 7.33
CA PRO A 154 25.29 -0.71 8.54
C PRO A 154 24.16 -1.69 8.25
N ASP A 155 24.02 -2.70 9.11
CA ASP A 155 22.90 -3.63 9.03
C ASP A 155 21.59 -2.91 9.34
N SER A 156 20.54 -3.24 8.59
CA SER A 156 19.22 -2.60 8.72
C SER A 156 18.20 -3.60 9.23
N TYR A 157 17.59 -3.30 10.37
CA TYR A 157 16.52 -4.07 11.00
C TYR A 157 15.18 -3.37 10.74
N ARG A 158 14.24 -4.09 10.14
CA ARG A 158 12.99 -3.47 9.69
C ARG A 158 11.79 -4.22 10.19
N PHE A 159 10.86 -3.46 10.76
CA PHE A 159 9.58 -3.95 11.25
C PHE A 159 8.48 -3.40 10.37
N ARG A 160 7.70 -4.30 9.79
CA ARG A 160 6.66 -3.97 8.82
C ARG A 160 5.31 -4.46 9.31
N TYR A 161 4.34 -3.57 9.30
CA TYR A 161 2.93 -3.93 9.39
C TYR A 161 2.24 -3.61 8.07
N ARG A 162 1.50 -4.57 7.53
CA ARG A 162 0.66 -4.37 6.34
C ARG A 162 -0.76 -4.79 6.63
N PHE A 163 -1.69 -3.91 6.29
CA PHE A 163 -3.11 -4.18 6.23
C PHE A 163 -3.55 -4.25 4.77
N THR A 164 -4.45 -5.16 4.42
CA THR A 164 -4.99 -5.28 3.06
C THR A 164 -6.48 -5.56 3.11
N TYR A 165 -7.22 -4.80 2.32
CA TYR A 165 -8.64 -5.00 2.04
C TYR A 165 -8.79 -5.55 0.62
N ASN A 166 -9.44 -6.71 0.47
CA ASN A 166 -9.75 -7.32 -0.81
C ASN A 166 -11.27 -7.45 -0.97
N LYS A 167 -11.82 -6.99 -2.11
CA LYS A 167 -13.26 -7.08 -2.39
C LYS A 167 -13.51 -7.59 -3.82
N PRO A 168 -14.23 -8.71 -4.01
CA PRO A 168 -14.75 -9.10 -5.32
C PRO A 168 -15.71 -8.03 -5.88
N LEU A 169 -15.65 -7.75 -7.17
CA LEU A 169 -16.58 -6.80 -7.79
C LEU A 169 -17.94 -7.44 -8.10
N SER A 170 -18.06 -8.77 -8.03
CA SER A 170 -19.27 -9.51 -8.33
C SER A 170 -19.41 -10.72 -7.40
N GLY A 171 -20.32 -10.60 -6.42
CA GLY A 171 -20.59 -11.66 -5.46
C GLY A 171 -19.75 -11.54 -4.19
N ASN A 172 -19.41 -12.69 -3.60
CA ASN A 172 -18.96 -12.80 -2.22
C ASN A 172 -17.53 -13.28 -2.06
N VAL A 173 -17.02 -13.98 -3.07
CA VAL A 173 -15.67 -14.54 -3.12
C VAL A 173 -15.08 -14.20 -4.48
N ILE A 174 -13.76 -14.00 -4.56
CA ILE A 174 -13.06 -13.73 -5.81
C ILE A 174 -13.05 -15.00 -6.67
N ASN A 175 -14.00 -15.11 -7.59
CA ASN A 175 -14.15 -16.26 -8.46
C ASN A 175 -13.22 -16.19 -9.68
N PRO A 176 -12.95 -17.32 -10.35
CA PRO A 176 -12.36 -17.30 -11.68
C PRO A 176 -13.16 -16.42 -12.65
N LYS A 177 -12.46 -15.73 -13.53
CA LYS A 177 -12.95 -14.76 -14.52
C LYS A 177 -13.62 -13.52 -13.92
N GLU A 178 -13.20 -13.10 -12.73
CA GLU A 178 -13.78 -11.97 -12.02
C GLU A 178 -12.75 -10.87 -11.74
N PHE A 179 -13.23 -9.62 -11.75
CA PHE A 179 -12.49 -8.49 -11.25
C PHE A 179 -12.65 -8.34 -9.74
N TYR A 180 -11.62 -7.82 -9.08
CA TYR A 180 -11.64 -7.48 -7.67
C TYR A 180 -10.84 -6.19 -7.43
N ILE A 181 -11.14 -5.51 -6.32
CA ILE A 181 -10.34 -4.40 -5.84
C ILE A 181 -9.50 -4.88 -4.66
N LYS A 182 -8.27 -4.37 -4.58
CA LYS A 182 -7.39 -4.59 -3.45
C LYS A 182 -6.70 -3.29 -3.04
N ILE A 183 -6.80 -2.96 -1.76
CA ILE A 183 -6.20 -1.75 -1.18
C ILE A 183 -5.26 -2.19 -0.06
N GLY A 184 -3.98 -1.87 -0.21
CA GLY A 184 -2.95 -2.12 0.80
C GLY A 184 -2.54 -0.84 1.51
N PHE A 185 -2.34 -0.92 2.82
CA PHE A 185 -1.64 0.09 3.61
C PHE A 185 -0.47 -0.57 4.33
N GLU A 186 0.69 0.08 4.34
CA GLU A 186 1.89 -0.43 4.99
C GLU A 186 2.56 0.66 5.81
N SER A 187 3.01 0.30 7.01
CA SER A 187 4.00 1.05 7.78
C SER A 187 5.27 0.21 7.88
N LEU A 188 6.41 0.85 7.68
CA LEU A 188 7.74 0.24 7.71
C LEU A 188 8.62 1.10 8.62
N PHE A 189 8.93 0.55 9.78
CA PHE A 189 9.90 1.13 10.69
C PHE A 189 11.29 0.53 10.39
N ILE A 190 12.28 1.39 10.28
CA ILE A 190 13.65 1.04 9.87
C ILE A 190 14.58 1.48 10.99
N LEU A 191 15.42 0.55 11.44
CA LEU A 191 16.49 0.78 12.40
C LEU A 191 17.81 0.42 11.76
N GLU A 192 18.73 1.36 11.74
CA GLU A 192 20.14 1.17 11.40
C GLU A 192 20.97 1.59 12.62
N GLU A 193 22.30 1.43 12.56
CA GLU A 193 23.21 1.65 13.71
C GLU A 193 22.94 2.98 14.43
N ASP A 194 22.89 4.09 13.68
CA ASP A 194 22.72 5.44 14.24
C ASP A 194 21.45 6.16 13.72
N THR A 195 20.61 5.48 12.95
CA THR A 195 19.46 6.13 12.30
C THR A 195 18.18 5.32 12.45
N GLN A 196 17.06 6.05 12.49
CA GLN A 196 15.72 5.47 12.52
C GLN A 196 14.84 6.19 11.53
N ASP A 197 14.09 5.45 10.73
CA ASP A 197 13.15 6.02 9.76
C ASP A 197 11.80 5.33 9.80
N LEU A 198 10.81 6.05 9.29
CA LEU A 198 9.46 5.55 9.11
C LEU A 198 9.01 5.81 7.68
N GLU A 199 8.52 4.75 7.04
CA GLU A 199 7.95 4.82 5.70
C GLU A 199 6.50 4.35 5.73
N PHE A 200 5.61 5.11 5.08
CA PHE A 200 4.23 4.73 4.85
C PHE A 200 3.97 4.45 3.37
N ARG A 201 3.12 3.48 3.10
CA ARG A 201 2.69 3.13 1.73
C ARG A 201 1.19 2.97 1.62
N ALA A 202 0.64 3.38 0.48
CA ALA A 202 -0.72 3.10 0.05
C ALA A 202 -0.69 2.47 -1.35
N THR A 203 -1.36 1.33 -1.51
CA THR A 203 -1.31 0.54 -2.75
C THR A 203 -2.72 0.11 -3.19
N PRO A 204 -3.48 0.99 -3.85
CA PRO A 204 -4.73 0.62 -4.51
C PRO A 204 -4.47 -0.09 -5.84
N THR A 205 -5.15 -1.22 -6.05
CA THR A 205 -5.03 -2.05 -7.25
C THR A 205 -6.39 -2.59 -7.69
N ILE A 206 -6.54 -2.80 -8.99
CA ILE A 206 -7.61 -3.60 -9.59
C ILE A 206 -6.97 -4.89 -10.08
N GLY A 207 -7.54 -6.01 -9.64
CA GLY A 207 -7.11 -7.34 -10.03
C GLY A 207 -8.11 -8.03 -10.93
N TYR A 208 -7.61 -8.92 -11.79
CA TYR A 208 -8.41 -9.85 -12.55
C TYR A 208 -7.94 -11.27 -12.28
N ASN A 209 -8.86 -12.12 -11.84
CA ASN A 209 -8.59 -13.51 -11.55
C ASN A 209 -8.92 -14.35 -12.79
N PHE A 210 -7.93 -14.83 -13.55
CA PHE A 210 -8.20 -15.59 -14.77
C PHE A 210 -8.72 -17.00 -14.43
N LYS A 211 -8.01 -17.67 -13.52
CA LYS A 211 -8.30 -19.01 -13.00
C LYS A 211 -7.87 -19.08 -11.54
N SER A 212 -8.28 -20.13 -10.83
CA SER A 212 -7.78 -20.40 -9.47
C SER A 212 -6.25 -20.53 -9.38
N SER A 213 -5.56 -20.77 -10.51
CA SER A 213 -4.11 -20.86 -10.60
C SER A 213 -3.40 -19.58 -11.03
N ASN A 214 -4.09 -18.57 -11.56
CA ASN A 214 -3.42 -17.34 -12.00
C ASN A 214 -4.29 -16.09 -11.99
N LYS A 215 -3.66 -14.98 -11.62
CA LYS A 215 -4.30 -13.67 -11.54
C LYS A 215 -3.30 -12.55 -11.79
N ILE A 216 -3.80 -11.40 -12.19
CA ILE A 216 -3.02 -10.18 -12.43
C ILE A 216 -3.59 -9.03 -11.61
N GLU A 217 -2.73 -8.14 -11.13
CA GLU A 217 -3.12 -6.90 -10.44
C GLU A 217 -2.38 -5.72 -11.08
N LEU A 218 -3.11 -4.66 -11.41
CA LEU A 218 -2.59 -3.39 -11.91
C LEU A 218 -3.03 -2.28 -10.95
N GLY A 219 -2.14 -1.34 -10.63
CA GLY A 219 -2.51 -0.20 -9.80
C GLY A 219 -1.37 0.77 -9.54
N LEU A 220 -1.52 1.51 -8.45
CA LEU A 220 -0.59 2.52 -8.01
C LEU A 220 0.00 2.14 -6.65
N ASP A 221 1.24 2.54 -6.39
CA ASP A 221 1.89 2.45 -5.10
C ASP A 221 2.49 3.83 -4.79
N TYR A 222 1.96 4.46 -3.75
CA TYR A 222 2.47 5.70 -3.20
C TYR A 222 3.25 5.40 -1.94
N ARG A 223 4.43 6.02 -1.80
CA ARG A 223 5.29 5.90 -0.63
C ARG A 223 5.76 7.26 -0.17
N THR A 224 5.80 7.42 1.14
CA THR A 224 6.46 8.54 1.79
C THR A 224 7.44 8.01 2.83
N ASP A 225 8.70 8.39 2.71
CA ASP A 225 9.82 7.95 3.55
C ASP A 225 10.68 9.14 3.99
N GLY A 226 11.60 8.92 4.93
CA GLY A 226 12.43 9.96 5.51
C GLY A 226 11.71 10.79 6.57
N ILE A 227 10.55 10.33 7.09
CA ILE A 227 9.67 11.11 7.99
C ILE A 227 10.41 11.56 9.25
N LEU A 228 11.37 10.77 9.72
CA LEU A 228 12.10 11.04 10.97
C LEU A 228 13.47 11.69 10.76
N ILE A 229 14.02 11.71 9.54
CA ILE A 229 15.43 12.06 9.28
C ILE A 229 15.59 13.30 8.39
N GLN A 230 14.76 13.49 7.35
CA GLN A 230 14.96 14.49 6.29
C GLN A 230 13.62 15.02 5.74
N PRO A 231 13.58 16.05 4.85
CA PRO A 231 12.33 16.37 4.16
C PRO A 231 11.81 15.12 3.43
N SER A 232 10.54 14.80 3.70
CA SER A 232 9.90 13.56 3.25
C SER A 232 10.06 13.38 1.74
N ARG A 233 10.56 12.23 1.32
CA ARG A 233 10.63 11.85 -0.09
C ARG A 233 9.31 11.18 -0.50
N GLN A 234 8.76 11.62 -1.63
CA GLN A 234 7.53 11.11 -2.19
C GLN A 234 7.84 10.23 -3.41
N ARG A 235 7.30 9.02 -3.43
CA ARG A 235 7.54 8.07 -4.53
C ARG A 235 6.22 7.51 -5.03
N TYR A 236 6.08 7.48 -6.35
CA TYR A 236 4.90 6.98 -7.04
C TYR A 236 5.31 5.89 -8.02
N PHE A 237 4.65 4.74 -7.95
CA PHE A 237 4.92 3.63 -8.84
C PHE A 237 3.65 3.15 -9.53
N VAL A 238 3.78 2.79 -10.81
CA VAL A 238 2.82 1.91 -11.47
C VAL A 238 3.18 0.47 -11.13
N VAL A 239 2.23 -0.27 -10.58
CA VAL A 239 2.43 -1.64 -10.10
C VAL A 239 1.78 -2.61 -11.06
N LEU A 240 2.52 -3.66 -11.44
CA LEU A 240 1.99 -4.79 -12.20
C LEU A 240 2.40 -6.09 -11.52
N ASN A 241 1.46 -6.79 -10.90
CA ASN A 241 1.74 -8.09 -10.28
C ASN A 241 1.09 -9.21 -11.09
N TYR A 242 1.86 -10.23 -11.42
CA TYR A 242 1.34 -11.50 -11.94
C TYR A 242 1.57 -12.62 -10.92
N TYR A 243 0.52 -13.36 -10.60
CA TYR A 243 0.56 -14.45 -9.64
C TYR A 243 0.26 -15.77 -10.34
N VAL A 244 1.07 -16.79 -10.04
CA VAL A 244 0.91 -18.16 -10.54
C VAL A 244 0.96 -19.11 -9.36
N LYS A 245 -0.01 -20.02 -9.29
CA LYS A 245 -0.06 -21.14 -8.34
C LYS A 245 0.14 -22.43 -9.12
N ILE A 246 1.10 -23.24 -8.67
CA ILE A 246 1.51 -24.54 -9.26
C ILE A 246 1.23 -25.66 -8.27
#